data_AF-A0A069Q0E3-F1
#
_entry.id   AF-A0A069Q0E3-F1
#
_cell.length_a   1.000
_cell.length_b   1.000
_cell.length_c   1.000
_cell.angle_alpha   90.00
_cell.angle_beta   90.00
_cell.angle_gamma   90.00
#
_symmetry.space_group_name_H-M   'P 1'
#
loop_
_entity.id
_entity.type
_entity.pdbx_description
1 polymer ?
#
loop_
_entity_poly.entity_id
_entity_poly.type
_entity_poly.pdbx_seq_one_letter_code
_entity_poly.pdbx_strand_id
1 'polypeptide(L)'
;MRPCRLLRVAVLASLAFGVSGSAWALKDDKAPQDAAAHALVADAFRASANELTTPALEGALEAGLRRLRDATWWEAQRKIRPQLAQVGDLMFLVTMSDAKPQQSPEAASRVQRLRDAMRVHAAQKPAGWSRLVAQVRSERAKEGDTSALLLANALINEVRYRDGTDGSYYPPSRFFAESGVCKDFAVAKYLLLRDAGFDPSRLRLVSLAPRYNNTPDDWHVMLVAQPDASAEPIALDSPPPAAVKRTPEPGTAASAEAPDTTTAIAPTGPSALLQSILAGRKPASAALRTPAGPAVAALGASGQAERPLAMVFNEDGSASFERDAPGSARRVATNRRGVRPVAMVSVVAGRTGQSWRVDVSGVFPKWRLAPENSAAPSLAEPAHGLLPIEALRSTDS
;
A
#
# COMPACT_ATOMS: atom_id res chain seq x y z
N MET A 1 20.34 33.41 -49.21
CA MET A 1 19.87 32.07 -49.62
C MET A 1 19.26 31.37 -48.40
N ARG A 2 17.97 31.03 -48.53
CA ARG A 2 17.09 30.11 -47.76
C ARG A 2 17.31 29.87 -46.24
N PRO A 3 16.29 30.16 -45.40
CA PRO A 3 16.11 29.54 -44.09
C PRO A 3 15.27 28.24 -44.19
N CYS A 4 15.59 27.23 -43.38
CA CYS A 4 14.82 25.99 -43.26
C CYS A 4 13.67 26.16 -42.25
N ARG A 5 12.50 25.63 -42.64
CA ARG A 5 11.17 25.88 -42.07
C ARG A 5 10.88 25.06 -40.82
N LEU A 6 10.11 25.67 -39.91
CA LEU A 6 9.25 25.01 -38.92
C LEU A 6 8.19 24.14 -39.63
N LEU A 7 7.91 22.96 -39.09
CA LEU A 7 6.70 22.18 -39.38
C LEU A 7 5.69 22.39 -38.24
N ARG A 8 4.60 23.11 -38.51
CA ARG A 8 3.38 23.12 -37.70
C ARG A 8 2.36 22.25 -38.41
N VAL A 9 1.86 21.21 -37.76
CA VAL A 9 0.68 20.46 -38.23
C VAL A 9 -0.54 21.02 -37.50
N ALA A 10 -1.41 21.68 -38.25
CA ALA A 10 -2.75 22.09 -37.83
C ALA A 10 -3.74 21.13 -38.48
N VAL A 11 -4.61 20.51 -37.68
CA VAL A 11 -5.77 19.78 -38.19
C VAL A 11 -7.00 20.61 -37.89
N LEU A 12 -7.52 21.24 -38.93
CA LEU A 12 -8.85 21.86 -39.01
C LEU A 12 -9.81 20.82 -39.57
N ALA A 13 -10.90 20.54 -38.87
CA ALA A 13 -12.05 19.86 -39.44
C ALA A 13 -13.27 20.79 -39.28
N SER A 14 -13.65 21.41 -40.39
CA SER A 14 -14.94 22.05 -40.58
C SER A 14 -15.89 21.04 -41.21
N LEU A 15 -17.09 20.90 -40.65
CA LEU A 15 -18.25 20.40 -41.39
C LEU A 15 -19.44 21.28 -41.05
N ALA A 16 -19.92 21.97 -42.07
CA ALA A 16 -21.21 22.65 -42.10
C ALA A 16 -22.21 21.69 -42.77
N PHE A 17 -23.40 21.57 -42.19
CA PHE A 17 -24.62 21.26 -42.93
C PHE A 17 -25.79 21.94 -42.22
N GLY A 18 -26.63 22.59 -43.03
CA GLY A 18 -27.85 23.23 -42.57
C GLY A 18 -29.10 22.65 -43.21
N VAL A 19 -30.20 22.89 -42.48
CA VAL A 19 -31.58 23.12 -42.91
C VAL A 19 -32.57 21.95 -42.97
N SER A 20 -33.69 22.23 -42.30
CA SER A 20 -35.09 21.81 -42.53
C SER A 20 -35.67 20.86 -41.48
N GLY A 21 -36.75 21.32 -40.84
CA GLY A 21 -37.48 20.61 -39.80
C GLY A 21 -38.68 19.81 -40.29
N SER A 22 -39.22 19.00 -39.38
CA SER A 22 -40.66 18.73 -39.18
C SER A 22 -40.83 17.88 -37.92
N ALA A 23 -41.86 18.20 -37.14
CA ALA A 23 -42.21 17.58 -35.88
C ALA A 23 -42.99 16.28 -36.09
N TRP A 24 -42.55 15.16 -35.49
CA TRP A 24 -43.40 14.02 -35.07
C TRP A 24 -42.71 13.30 -33.89
N ALA A 25 -43.54 12.73 -33.02
CA ALA A 25 -43.20 12.15 -31.73
C ALA A 25 -42.51 10.76 -31.80
N LEU A 26 -42.02 10.35 -30.63
CA LEU A 26 -41.59 9.02 -30.14
C LEU A 26 -40.10 8.64 -30.17
N LYS A 27 -39.70 8.17 -28.97
CA LYS A 27 -38.64 7.22 -28.58
C LYS A 27 -37.25 7.77 -28.26
N ASP A 28 -36.98 7.75 -26.95
CA ASP A 28 -35.66 7.78 -26.33
C ASP A 28 -34.77 6.65 -26.86
N ASP A 29 -33.73 7.00 -27.62
CA ASP A 29 -32.54 6.18 -27.83
C ASP A 29 -31.32 7.07 -27.56
N LYS A 30 -30.64 6.83 -26.44
CA LYS A 30 -29.40 7.50 -26.06
C LYS A 30 -28.28 6.46 -25.97
N ALA A 31 -27.15 6.79 -26.61
CA ALA A 31 -25.85 6.10 -26.72
C ALA A 31 -25.68 5.25 -28.01
N PRO A 32 -24.55 5.42 -28.74
CA PRO A 32 -23.21 5.19 -28.21
C PRO A 32 -22.20 6.29 -28.60
N GLN A 33 -21.84 7.16 -27.65
CA GLN A 33 -20.65 8.01 -27.78
C GLN A 33 -19.58 7.68 -26.72
N ASP A 34 -19.94 6.99 -25.62
CA ASP A 34 -18.98 6.59 -24.59
C ASP A 34 -18.15 5.33 -24.98
N ALA A 35 -18.68 4.46 -25.82
CA ALA A 35 -17.98 3.23 -26.23
C ALA A 35 -16.71 3.50 -27.06
N ALA A 36 -16.70 4.57 -27.87
CA ALA A 36 -15.56 4.94 -28.69
C ALA A 36 -14.41 5.56 -27.87
N ALA A 37 -14.72 6.31 -26.81
CA ALA A 37 -13.72 6.88 -25.91
C ALA A 37 -13.07 5.81 -25.02
N HIS A 38 -13.83 4.80 -24.59
CA HIS A 38 -13.29 3.65 -23.85
C HIS A 38 -12.41 2.74 -24.71
N ALA A 39 -12.74 2.56 -26.00
CA ALA A 39 -11.94 1.76 -26.93
C ALA A 39 -10.57 2.39 -27.21
N LEU A 40 -10.50 3.72 -27.38
CA LEU A 40 -9.25 4.46 -27.61
C LEU A 40 -8.30 4.43 -26.41
N VAL A 41 -8.83 4.46 -25.18
CA VAL A 41 -8.03 4.33 -23.95
C VAL A 41 -7.54 2.89 -23.76
N ALA A 42 -8.38 1.90 -24.08
CA ALA A 42 -8.00 0.48 -24.00
C ALA A 42 -6.93 0.08 -25.03
N ASP A 43 -6.97 0.65 -26.24
CA ASP A 43 -5.95 0.40 -27.27
C ASP A 43 -4.62 1.12 -26.97
N ALA A 44 -4.66 2.33 -26.39
CA ALA A 44 -3.46 2.98 -25.86
C ALA A 44 -2.82 2.17 -24.72
N PHE A 45 -3.66 1.51 -23.90
CA PHE A 45 -3.21 0.61 -22.84
C PHE A 45 -2.58 -0.68 -23.39
N ARG A 46 -3.17 -1.28 -24.42
CA ARG A 46 -2.59 -2.45 -25.13
C ARG A 46 -1.29 -2.11 -25.85
N ALA A 47 -1.19 -0.93 -26.46
CA ALA A 47 0.03 -0.49 -27.13
C ALA A 47 1.18 -0.29 -26.12
N SER A 48 0.91 0.32 -24.96
CA SER A 48 1.91 0.50 -23.90
C SER A 48 2.29 -0.82 -23.20
N ALA A 49 1.36 -1.76 -23.08
CA ALA A 49 1.63 -3.11 -22.55
C ALA A 49 2.47 -3.97 -23.52
N ASN A 50 2.37 -3.74 -24.84
CA ASN A 50 3.16 -4.45 -25.84
C ASN A 50 4.59 -3.89 -26.01
N GLU A 51 4.82 -2.60 -25.76
CA GLU A 51 6.17 -1.99 -25.85
C GLU A 51 7.13 -2.39 -24.72
N LEU A 52 6.65 -3.08 -23.67
CA LEU A 52 7.45 -3.52 -22.52
C LEU A 52 7.72 -5.04 -22.48
N THR A 53 7.41 -5.79 -23.53
CA THR A 53 7.79 -7.22 -23.62
C THR A 53 9.08 -7.34 -24.45
N THR A 54 10.13 -8.06 -24.07
CA THR A 54 10.20 -9.34 -23.34
C THR A 54 11.40 -9.44 -22.36
N PRO A 55 12.61 -8.87 -22.59
CA PRO A 55 13.76 -9.11 -21.71
C PRO A 55 13.83 -8.25 -20.44
N ALA A 56 13.44 -6.97 -20.52
CA ALA A 56 13.57 -6.04 -19.39
C ALA A 56 12.61 -6.39 -18.24
N LEU A 57 11.37 -6.73 -18.59
CA LEU A 57 10.35 -7.18 -17.62
C LEU A 57 10.75 -8.53 -17.00
N GLU A 58 11.27 -9.47 -17.80
CA GLU A 58 11.81 -10.74 -17.29
C GLU A 58 12.99 -10.52 -16.34
N GLY A 59 13.90 -9.60 -16.69
CA GLY A 59 15.01 -9.21 -15.83
C GLY A 59 14.56 -8.60 -14.50
N ALA A 60 13.59 -7.69 -14.54
CA ALA A 60 13.01 -7.07 -13.34
C ALA A 60 12.29 -8.11 -12.46
N LEU A 61 11.55 -9.04 -13.08
CA LEU A 61 10.88 -10.12 -12.38
C LEU A 61 11.87 -11.07 -11.71
N GLU A 62 12.93 -11.52 -12.42
CA GLU A 62 13.94 -12.40 -11.83
C GLU A 62 14.72 -11.69 -10.71
N ALA A 63 15.02 -10.40 -10.86
CA ALA A 63 15.63 -9.59 -9.80
C ALA A 63 14.72 -9.52 -8.57
N GLY A 64 13.43 -9.26 -8.75
CA GLY A 64 12.43 -9.23 -7.67
C GLY A 64 12.28 -10.59 -6.99
N LEU A 65 12.23 -11.68 -7.76
CA LEU A 65 12.17 -13.05 -7.23
C LEU A 65 13.43 -13.41 -6.44
N ARG A 66 14.61 -12.96 -6.89
CA ARG A 66 15.87 -13.14 -6.15
C ARG A 66 15.83 -12.42 -4.80
N ARG A 67 15.44 -11.14 -4.79
CA ARG A 67 15.26 -10.38 -3.53
C ARG A 67 14.27 -11.06 -2.59
N LEU A 68 13.18 -11.62 -3.11
CA LEU A 68 12.21 -12.35 -2.30
C LEU A 68 12.76 -13.67 -1.73
N ARG A 69 13.58 -14.40 -2.49
CA ARG A 69 14.26 -15.62 -2.00
C ARG A 69 15.21 -15.29 -0.84
N ASP A 70 15.91 -14.18 -0.95
CA ASP A 70 16.89 -13.70 0.03
C ASP A 70 16.25 -12.80 1.11
N ALA A 71 14.91 -12.71 1.13
CA ALA A 71 14.17 -11.82 2.02
C ALA A 71 14.31 -12.24 3.50
N THR A 72 14.14 -11.26 4.36
CA THR A 72 13.96 -11.42 5.79
C THR A 72 12.51 -11.76 6.03
N TRP A 73 12.28 -12.91 6.65
CA TRP A 73 10.94 -13.42 6.87
C TRP A 73 10.54 -13.25 8.34
N TRP A 74 9.28 -12.88 8.57
CA TRP A 74 8.71 -12.53 9.87
C TRP A 74 7.47 -13.36 10.17
N GLU A 75 7.35 -13.82 11.41
CA GLU A 75 6.22 -14.65 11.81
C GLU A 75 5.18 -13.74 12.44
N ALA A 76 4.06 -13.57 11.75
CA ALA A 76 2.92 -12.84 12.27
C ALA A 76 1.65 -13.66 12.05
N GLN A 77 0.93 -13.94 13.14
CA GLN A 77 -0.30 -14.75 13.14
C GLN A 77 -0.11 -16.15 12.53
N ARG A 78 0.98 -16.84 12.91
CA ARG A 78 1.34 -18.20 12.42
C ARG A 78 1.56 -18.28 10.90
N LYS A 79 1.79 -17.13 10.27
CA LYS A 79 2.17 -16.99 8.87
C LYS A 79 3.53 -16.34 8.78
N ILE A 80 4.32 -16.80 7.83
CA ILE A 80 5.62 -16.27 7.50
C ILE A 80 5.46 -15.25 6.37
N ARG A 81 5.97 -14.03 6.58
CA ARG A 81 5.76 -12.86 5.71
C ARG A 81 7.09 -12.16 5.42
N PRO A 82 7.39 -11.74 4.19
CA PRO A 82 8.58 -10.95 3.90
C PRO A 82 8.39 -9.50 4.35
N GLN A 83 9.47 -8.73 4.46
CA GLN A 83 9.35 -7.28 4.67
C GLN A 83 8.84 -6.58 3.42
N LEU A 84 8.14 -5.46 3.61
CA LEU A 84 7.56 -4.67 2.53
C LEU A 84 8.59 -4.24 1.47
N ALA A 85 9.73 -3.70 1.89
CA ALA A 85 10.77 -3.20 0.99
C ALA A 85 11.41 -4.33 0.15
N GLN A 86 11.40 -5.56 0.65
CA GLN A 86 11.96 -6.72 -0.06
C GLN A 86 11.04 -7.21 -1.17
N VAL A 87 9.72 -6.98 -1.03
CA VAL A 87 8.76 -7.23 -2.09
C VAL A 87 8.78 -6.09 -3.12
N GLY A 88 8.82 -4.82 -2.68
CA GLY A 88 9.11 -3.68 -3.56
C GLY A 88 8.41 -3.75 -4.92
N ASP A 89 9.18 -3.61 -5.99
CA ASP A 89 8.69 -3.66 -7.39
C ASP A 89 7.95 -4.96 -7.75
N LEU A 90 8.26 -6.07 -7.08
CA LEU A 90 7.62 -7.37 -7.36
C LEU A 90 6.10 -7.28 -7.18
N MET A 91 5.59 -6.44 -6.27
CA MET A 91 4.14 -6.27 -6.08
C MET A 91 3.43 -5.63 -7.29
N PHE A 92 4.17 -4.93 -8.14
CA PHE A 92 3.66 -4.32 -9.37
C PHE A 92 3.83 -5.23 -10.59
N LEU A 93 4.81 -6.13 -10.55
CA LEU A 93 5.02 -7.16 -11.59
C LEU A 93 4.05 -8.34 -11.49
N VAL A 94 3.50 -8.59 -10.29
CA VAL A 94 2.53 -9.66 -10.07
C VAL A 94 1.16 -9.26 -10.61
N THR A 95 0.58 -10.11 -11.48
CA THR A 95 -0.79 -9.94 -11.96
C THR A 95 -1.80 -10.07 -10.82
N MET A 96 -2.56 -9.00 -10.60
CA MET A 96 -3.70 -8.98 -9.70
C MET A 96 -4.89 -9.59 -10.43
N SER A 97 -5.39 -10.72 -9.96
CA SER A 97 -6.58 -11.32 -10.58
C SER A 97 -7.41 -12.09 -9.56
N ASP A 98 -8.70 -11.81 -9.56
CA ASP A 98 -9.73 -12.59 -8.88
C ASP A 98 -9.95 -13.97 -9.46
N ALA A 99 -9.55 -14.21 -10.72
CA ALA A 99 -9.77 -15.48 -11.38
C ALA A 99 -8.91 -16.60 -10.81
N LYS A 100 -7.91 -16.30 -9.97
CA LYS A 100 -7.11 -17.32 -9.31
C LYS A 100 -7.83 -17.83 -8.05
N PRO A 101 -8.19 -19.13 -7.95
CA PRO A 101 -8.95 -19.70 -6.84
C PRO A 101 -8.16 -19.80 -5.51
N GLN A 102 -7.05 -19.08 -5.36
CA GLN A 102 -6.16 -19.14 -4.20
C GLN A 102 -6.21 -17.87 -3.33
N GLN A 103 -7.11 -16.92 -3.62
CA GLN A 103 -7.29 -15.77 -2.71
C GLN A 103 -7.81 -16.25 -1.35
N SER A 104 -7.20 -15.76 -0.27
CA SER A 104 -7.71 -16.03 1.08
C SER A 104 -9.07 -15.34 1.27
N PRO A 105 -9.98 -15.87 2.11
CA PRO A 105 -11.25 -15.22 2.40
C PRO A 105 -11.10 -13.78 2.92
N GLU A 106 -10.02 -13.52 3.68
CA GLU A 106 -9.70 -12.18 4.17
C GLU A 106 -9.33 -11.25 3.01
N ALA A 107 -8.52 -11.72 2.07
CA ALA A 107 -8.09 -10.94 0.92
C ALA A 107 -9.29 -10.57 0.03
N ALA A 108 -10.16 -11.55 -0.28
CA ALA A 108 -11.40 -11.32 -1.01
C ALA A 108 -12.31 -10.30 -0.29
N SER A 109 -12.43 -10.38 1.04
CA SER A 109 -13.21 -9.42 1.83
C SER A 109 -12.66 -7.99 1.75
N ARG A 110 -11.34 -7.80 1.73
CA ARG A 110 -10.72 -6.46 1.61
C ARG A 110 -10.90 -5.87 0.21
N VAL A 111 -10.73 -6.68 -0.83
CA VAL A 111 -11.02 -6.28 -2.22
C VAL A 111 -12.49 -5.89 -2.36
N GLN A 112 -13.41 -6.68 -1.80
CA GLN A 112 -14.84 -6.37 -1.85
C GLN A 112 -15.17 -5.04 -1.15
N ARG A 113 -14.62 -4.81 0.05
CA ARG A 113 -14.80 -3.53 0.77
C ARG A 113 -14.28 -2.33 -0.03
N LEU A 114 -13.14 -2.47 -0.71
CA LEU A 114 -12.63 -1.43 -1.61
C LEU A 114 -13.61 -1.16 -2.76
N ARG A 115 -14.10 -2.22 -3.43
CA ARG A 115 -15.08 -2.08 -4.52
C ARG A 115 -16.38 -1.44 -4.07
N ASP A 116 -16.84 -1.75 -2.86
CA ASP A 116 -18.03 -1.13 -2.28
C ASP A 116 -17.80 0.37 -2.03
N ALA A 117 -16.65 0.75 -1.47
CA ALA A 117 -16.26 2.15 -1.33
C ALA A 117 -16.17 2.89 -2.67
N MET A 118 -15.62 2.24 -3.70
CA MET A 118 -15.57 2.77 -5.07
C MET A 118 -16.97 2.98 -5.67
N ARG A 119 -17.88 2.02 -5.48
CA ARG A 119 -19.27 2.11 -5.97
C ARG A 119 -20.00 3.29 -5.31
N VAL A 120 -19.85 3.45 -3.99
CA VAL A 120 -20.45 4.58 -3.27
C VAL A 120 -19.81 5.90 -3.70
N HIS A 121 -18.48 5.96 -3.88
CA HIS A 121 -17.80 7.15 -4.39
C HIS A 121 -18.26 7.57 -5.79
N ALA A 122 -18.49 6.59 -6.68
CA ALA A 122 -19.01 6.85 -8.01
C ALA A 122 -20.42 7.46 -7.97
N ALA A 123 -21.24 7.03 -7.02
CA ALA A 123 -22.59 7.58 -6.80
C ALA A 123 -22.58 8.94 -6.07
N GLN A 124 -21.63 9.15 -5.15
CA GLN A 124 -21.59 10.33 -4.29
C GLN A 124 -20.16 10.76 -3.98
N LYS A 125 -19.69 11.76 -4.72
CA LYS A 125 -18.40 12.43 -4.46
C LYS A 125 -18.57 13.52 -3.40
N PRO A 126 -17.57 13.74 -2.51
CA PRO A 126 -17.62 14.87 -1.58
C PRO A 126 -17.59 16.22 -2.31
N ALA A 127 -18.12 17.25 -1.67
CA ALA A 127 -18.06 18.61 -2.18
C ALA A 127 -16.60 19.04 -2.42
N GLY A 128 -16.33 19.67 -3.57
CA GLY A 128 -14.99 20.10 -3.96
C GLY A 128 -14.05 18.98 -4.45
N TRP A 129 -14.50 17.72 -4.52
CA TRP A 129 -13.66 16.61 -5.00
C TRP A 129 -13.10 16.82 -6.39
N SER A 130 -13.93 17.23 -7.36
CA SER A 130 -13.49 17.47 -8.74
C SER A 130 -12.39 18.54 -8.83
N ARG A 131 -12.34 19.47 -7.89
CA ARG A 131 -11.27 20.47 -7.78
C ARG A 131 -9.96 19.84 -7.32
N LEU A 132 -9.99 18.97 -6.30
CA LEU A 132 -8.80 18.21 -5.88
C LEU A 132 -8.26 17.37 -7.03
N VAL A 133 -9.14 16.65 -7.73
CA VAL A 133 -8.79 15.83 -8.90
C VAL A 133 -8.12 16.68 -9.99
N ALA A 134 -8.70 17.83 -10.33
CA ALA A 134 -8.13 18.74 -11.32
C ALA A 134 -6.76 19.28 -10.90
N GLN A 135 -6.56 19.57 -9.61
CA GLN A 135 -5.29 20.06 -9.08
C GLN A 135 -4.20 18.98 -9.12
N VAL A 136 -4.50 17.73 -8.73
CA VAL A 136 -3.57 16.61 -8.83
C VAL A 136 -3.23 16.31 -10.29
N ARG A 137 -4.21 16.34 -11.19
CA ARG A 137 -3.98 16.17 -12.63
C ARG A 137 -3.11 17.29 -13.21
N SER A 138 -3.34 18.53 -12.81
CA SER A 138 -2.53 19.68 -13.23
C SER A 138 -1.09 19.57 -12.73
N GLU A 139 -0.89 19.15 -11.49
CA GLU A 139 0.45 18.95 -10.92
C GLU A 139 1.19 17.84 -11.67
N ARG A 140 0.48 16.74 -11.97
CA ARG A 140 1.00 15.63 -12.78
C ARG A 140 1.49 16.09 -14.15
N ALA A 141 0.69 16.91 -14.84
CA ALA A 141 1.04 17.44 -16.15
C ALA A 141 2.21 18.43 -16.11
N LYS A 142 2.40 19.13 -14.98
CA LYS A 142 3.41 20.17 -14.80
C LYS A 142 4.77 19.62 -14.35
N GLU A 143 4.77 18.78 -13.32
CA GLU A 143 5.98 18.33 -12.59
C GLU A 143 6.12 16.80 -12.57
N GLY A 144 5.19 16.06 -13.20
CA GLY A 144 5.23 14.60 -13.30
C GLY A 144 4.54 13.85 -12.16
N ASP A 145 4.59 12.53 -12.27
CA ASP A 145 3.81 11.62 -11.43
C ASP A 145 4.23 11.69 -9.96
N THR A 146 5.53 11.77 -9.66
CA THR A 146 6.02 11.89 -8.28
C THR A 146 5.45 13.12 -7.58
N SER A 147 5.47 14.30 -8.20
CA SER A 147 4.92 15.53 -7.59
C SER A 147 3.41 15.40 -7.34
N ALA A 148 2.67 14.80 -8.27
CA ALA A 148 1.24 14.55 -8.10
C ALA A 148 0.93 13.57 -6.96
N LEU A 149 1.75 12.54 -6.75
CA LEU A 149 1.64 11.62 -5.61
C LEU A 149 1.89 12.35 -4.28
N LEU A 150 2.91 13.21 -4.22
CA LEU A 150 3.19 14.07 -3.07
C LEU A 150 1.97 14.94 -2.72
N LEU A 151 1.43 15.61 -3.74
CA LEU A 151 0.29 16.50 -3.57
C LEU A 151 -0.97 15.75 -3.12
N ALA A 152 -1.29 14.60 -3.73
CA ALA A 152 -2.43 13.78 -3.34
C ALA A 152 -2.31 13.31 -1.89
N ASN A 153 -1.11 12.87 -1.47
CA ASN A 153 -0.86 12.45 -0.10
C ASN A 153 -1.04 13.61 0.89
N ALA A 154 -0.44 14.76 0.60
CA ALA A 154 -0.53 15.95 1.45
C ALA A 154 -1.99 16.43 1.59
N LEU A 155 -2.75 16.51 0.49
CA LEU A 155 -4.15 16.91 0.50
C LEU A 155 -5.01 15.98 1.36
N ILE A 156 -4.85 14.66 1.24
CA ILE A 156 -5.65 13.71 2.03
C ILE A 156 -5.22 13.69 3.50
N ASN A 157 -3.93 13.90 3.79
CA ASN A 157 -3.42 13.94 5.16
C ASN A 157 -3.82 15.21 5.93
N GLU A 158 -4.48 16.18 5.29
CA GLU A 158 -5.16 17.29 5.95
C GLU A 158 -6.50 16.88 6.61
N VAL A 159 -6.94 15.63 6.46
CA VAL A 159 -8.01 15.05 7.28
C VAL A 159 -7.40 14.47 8.55
N ARG A 160 -8.05 14.68 9.70
CA ARG A 160 -7.58 14.15 11.00
C ARG A 160 -7.69 12.62 11.05
N TYR A 161 -6.69 11.96 11.66
CA TYR A 161 -6.79 10.54 12.01
C TYR A 161 -7.76 10.33 13.19
N ARG A 162 -8.68 9.37 13.05
CA ARG A 162 -9.70 9.07 14.06
C ARG A 162 -9.91 7.56 14.18
N ASP A 163 -9.66 7.02 15.37
CA ASP A 163 -9.95 5.63 15.72
C ASP A 163 -11.44 5.33 15.85
N GLY A 164 -11.79 4.03 15.92
CA GLY A 164 -13.16 3.58 16.18
C GLY A 164 -14.06 3.54 14.96
N THR A 165 -13.50 3.30 13.76
CA THR A 165 -14.31 3.05 12.55
C THR A 165 -14.94 1.66 12.58
N ASP A 166 -16.05 1.48 11.85
CA ASP A 166 -16.87 0.26 11.85
C ASP A 166 -16.26 -0.95 11.11
N GLY A 167 -14.97 -0.92 10.79
CA GLY A 167 -14.30 -1.99 10.03
C GLY A 167 -14.55 -1.98 8.52
N SER A 168 -15.47 -1.17 7.99
CA SER A 168 -15.64 -0.94 6.55
C SER A 168 -14.52 -0.07 5.97
N TYR A 169 -14.49 0.11 4.66
CA TYR A 169 -13.62 1.06 3.97
C TYR A 169 -14.46 2.28 3.61
N TYR A 170 -14.10 3.45 4.14
CA TYR A 170 -14.91 4.63 3.93
C TYR A 170 -14.75 5.17 2.50
N PRO A 171 -15.85 5.43 1.77
CA PRO A 171 -15.78 6.25 0.58
C PRO A 171 -15.36 7.68 0.96
N PRO A 172 -14.75 8.46 0.03
CA PRO A 172 -14.26 9.81 0.33
C PRO A 172 -15.31 10.75 0.91
N SER A 173 -16.58 10.62 0.52
CA SER A 173 -17.70 11.39 1.08
C SER A 173 -17.86 11.18 2.58
N ARG A 174 -17.84 9.93 3.03
CA ARG A 174 -17.90 9.58 4.46
C ARG A 174 -16.60 9.94 5.18
N PHE A 175 -15.45 9.64 4.58
CA PHE A 175 -14.14 9.95 5.16
C PHE A 175 -13.97 11.46 5.42
N PHE A 176 -14.44 12.32 4.52
CA PHE A 176 -14.37 13.78 4.73
C PHE A 176 -15.36 14.26 5.79
N ALA A 177 -16.49 13.58 6.01
CA ALA A 177 -17.45 13.95 7.04
C ALA A 177 -17.01 13.45 8.43
N GLU A 178 -16.55 12.21 8.52
CA GLU A 178 -16.35 11.49 9.77
C GLU A 178 -14.89 11.37 10.21
N SER A 179 -13.93 11.72 9.34
CA SER A 179 -12.54 11.26 9.41
C SER A 179 -12.43 9.73 9.26
N GLY A 180 -11.27 9.14 9.53
CA GLY A 180 -11.07 7.69 9.46
C GLY A 180 -9.72 7.22 10.00
N VAL A 181 -9.43 5.94 9.80
CA VAL A 181 -8.15 5.31 10.17
C VAL A 181 -7.31 5.03 8.92
N CYS A 182 -6.11 4.45 9.09
CA CYS A 182 -5.12 4.25 8.01
C CYS A 182 -5.68 3.70 6.69
N LYS A 183 -6.57 2.69 6.75
CA LYS A 183 -7.23 2.12 5.56
C LYS A 183 -8.10 3.14 4.79
N ASP A 184 -8.75 4.07 5.49
CA ASP A 184 -9.66 5.05 4.89
C ASP A 184 -8.86 6.16 4.20
N PHE A 185 -7.72 6.56 4.78
CA PHE A 185 -6.75 7.42 4.11
C PHE A 185 -6.21 6.76 2.83
N ALA A 186 -5.86 5.47 2.89
CA ALA A 186 -5.39 4.73 1.72
C ALA A 186 -6.44 4.68 0.61
N VAL A 187 -7.70 4.42 0.95
CA VAL A 187 -8.84 4.41 0.01
C VAL A 187 -9.06 5.80 -0.60
N ALA A 188 -9.04 6.86 0.20
CA ALA A 188 -9.22 8.22 -0.29
C ALA A 188 -8.09 8.66 -1.24
N LYS A 189 -6.82 8.34 -0.92
CA LYS A 189 -5.68 8.59 -1.81
C LYS A 189 -5.78 7.80 -3.10
N TYR A 190 -6.13 6.52 -2.99
CA TYR A 190 -6.29 5.62 -4.12
C TYR A 190 -7.34 6.16 -5.09
N LEU A 191 -8.52 6.56 -4.59
CA LEU A 191 -9.59 7.12 -5.40
C LEU A 191 -9.26 8.50 -5.99
N LEU A 192 -8.55 9.35 -5.24
CA LEU A 192 -8.10 10.66 -5.75
C LEU A 192 -7.14 10.48 -6.93
N LEU A 193 -6.19 9.56 -6.83
CA LEU A 193 -5.22 9.27 -7.87
C LEU A 193 -5.88 8.58 -9.08
N ARG A 194 -6.78 7.62 -8.85
CA ARG A 194 -7.57 6.99 -9.93
C ARG A 194 -8.38 8.01 -10.71
N ASP A 195 -9.12 8.89 -10.06
CA ASP A 195 -9.89 9.96 -10.70
C ASP A 195 -8.97 10.99 -11.41
N ALA A 196 -7.74 11.18 -10.92
CA ALA A 196 -6.72 12.02 -11.56
C ALA A 196 -6.07 11.36 -12.80
N GLY A 197 -6.37 10.09 -13.07
CA GLY A 197 -5.92 9.36 -14.25
C GLY A 197 -4.66 8.51 -14.02
N PHE A 198 -4.35 8.16 -12.78
CA PHE A 198 -3.36 7.12 -12.49
C PHE A 198 -3.96 5.74 -12.79
N ASP A 199 -3.14 4.89 -13.38
CA ASP A 199 -3.56 3.54 -13.73
C ASP A 199 -3.67 2.62 -12.50
N PRO A 200 -4.71 1.77 -12.39
CA PRO A 200 -4.83 0.75 -11.35
C PRO A 200 -3.58 -0.10 -11.14
N SER A 201 -2.90 -0.48 -12.23
CA SER A 201 -1.73 -1.35 -12.20
C SER A 201 -0.56 -0.70 -11.47
N ARG A 202 -0.58 0.63 -11.28
CA ARG A 202 0.44 1.43 -10.59
C ARG A 202 0.06 1.82 -9.18
N LEU A 203 -1.10 1.36 -8.68
CA LEU A 203 -1.60 1.65 -7.35
C LEU A 203 -1.88 0.34 -6.59
N ARG A 204 -1.28 0.18 -5.41
CA ARG A 204 -1.46 -1.00 -4.56
C ARG A 204 -1.79 -0.56 -3.15
N LEU A 205 -2.98 -0.92 -2.66
CA LEU A 205 -3.20 -0.91 -1.23
C LEU A 205 -2.40 -2.06 -0.63
N VAL A 206 -1.70 -1.75 0.45
CA VAL A 206 -0.82 -2.68 1.13
C VAL A 206 -1.32 -2.83 2.55
N SER A 207 -1.62 -4.07 2.93
CA SER A 207 -1.89 -4.43 4.32
C SER A 207 -0.61 -4.97 4.93
N LEU A 208 -0.17 -4.36 6.02
CA LEU A 208 0.98 -4.76 6.80
C LEU A 208 0.50 -5.44 8.06
N ALA A 209 1.08 -6.59 8.35
CA ALA A 209 0.80 -7.30 9.58
C ALA A 209 1.40 -6.54 10.77
N PRO A 210 0.89 -6.81 11.99
CA PRO A 210 1.48 -6.32 13.23
C PRO A 210 2.97 -6.64 13.28
N ARG A 211 3.78 -5.70 13.78
CA ARG A 211 5.22 -5.95 13.98
C ARG A 211 5.45 -7.07 15.00
N TYR A 212 4.52 -7.22 15.93
CA TYR A 212 4.59 -8.17 17.03
C TYR A 212 3.43 -9.16 16.96
N ASN A 213 3.75 -10.44 17.15
CA ASN A 213 2.77 -11.51 17.19
C ASN A 213 1.87 -11.29 18.44
N ASN A 214 0.54 -11.29 18.25
CA ASN A 214 -0.50 -10.97 19.25
C ASN A 214 -0.88 -9.49 19.44
N THR A 215 -0.53 -8.60 18.52
CA THR A 215 -1.08 -7.23 18.51
C THR A 215 -2.13 -7.10 17.41
N PRO A 216 -3.36 -7.65 17.57
CA PRO A 216 -4.37 -7.67 16.52
C PRO A 216 -4.83 -6.26 16.09
N ASP A 217 -4.55 -5.23 16.89
CA ASP A 217 -4.93 -3.85 16.60
C ASP A 217 -3.82 -3.06 15.86
N ASP A 218 -2.63 -3.63 15.65
CA ASP A 218 -1.50 -3.00 14.94
C ASP A 218 -1.46 -3.37 13.43
N TRP A 219 -2.61 -3.69 12.85
CA TRP A 219 -2.69 -3.81 11.39
C TRP A 219 -2.64 -2.43 10.75
N HIS A 220 -1.82 -2.30 9.72
CA HIS A 220 -1.68 -1.02 9.03
C HIS A 220 -1.99 -1.16 7.55
N VAL A 221 -2.77 -0.24 7.01
CA VAL A 221 -3.09 -0.20 5.58
C VAL A 221 -2.63 1.14 5.03
N MET A 222 -1.86 1.09 3.95
CA MET A 222 -1.38 2.28 3.26
C MET A 222 -1.50 2.08 1.75
N LEU A 223 -1.27 3.15 0.99
CA LEU A 223 -1.16 3.09 -0.46
C LEU A 223 0.32 3.10 -0.85
N VAL A 224 0.71 2.18 -1.74
CA VAL A 224 1.99 2.21 -2.45
C VAL A 224 1.70 2.52 -3.91
N ALA A 225 2.40 3.48 -4.47
CA ALA A 225 2.21 3.91 -5.85
C ALA A 225 3.54 3.87 -6.61
N GLN A 226 3.50 3.38 -7.84
CA GLN A 226 4.67 3.35 -8.72
C GLN A 226 4.63 4.58 -9.65
N PRO A 227 5.53 5.58 -9.48
CA PRO A 227 5.50 6.84 -10.24
C PRO A 227 5.94 6.70 -11.70
N ASP A 228 6.74 5.70 -12.03
CA ASP A 228 6.99 5.23 -13.37
C ASP A 228 7.40 3.75 -13.30
N ALA A 229 7.33 3.02 -14.41
CA ALA A 229 7.54 1.57 -14.41
C ALA A 229 8.95 1.12 -13.93
N SER A 230 9.92 2.04 -13.95
CA SER A 230 11.32 1.78 -13.58
C SER A 230 11.74 2.36 -12.22
N ALA A 231 10.95 3.29 -11.68
CA ALA A 231 11.24 3.96 -10.43
C ALA A 231 10.82 3.12 -9.24
N GLU A 232 11.54 3.33 -8.15
CA GLU A 232 11.20 2.76 -6.86
C GLU A 232 9.77 3.20 -6.47
N PRO A 233 8.91 2.27 -6.04
CA PRO A 233 7.59 2.60 -5.55
C PRO A 233 7.66 3.59 -4.38
N ILE A 234 6.60 4.38 -4.22
CA ILE A 234 6.49 5.42 -3.20
C ILE A 234 5.42 5.02 -2.19
N ALA A 235 5.73 5.14 -0.90
CA ALA A 235 4.79 4.90 0.18
C ALA A 235 3.98 6.17 0.51
N LEU A 236 2.65 6.07 0.46
CA LEU A 236 1.71 7.16 0.77
C LEU A 236 0.92 6.82 2.04
N ASP A 237 1.49 7.19 3.18
CA ASP A 237 1.03 6.75 4.50
C ASP A 237 0.14 7.79 5.20
N SER A 238 -0.77 7.34 6.07
CA SER A 238 -1.63 8.20 6.89
C SER A 238 -0.84 8.89 8.00
N PRO A 239 -1.27 10.06 8.50
CA PRO A 239 -0.74 10.63 9.74
C PRO A 239 -0.87 9.64 10.89
N PRO A 240 0.05 9.65 11.87
CA PRO A 240 -0.12 8.84 13.07
C PRO A 240 -1.39 9.30 13.84
N PRO A 241 -2.02 8.41 14.62
CA PRO A 241 -3.06 8.83 15.55
C PRO A 241 -2.52 9.91 16.46
N ALA A 242 -3.35 10.92 16.78
CA ALA A 242 -2.95 11.95 17.74
C ALA A 242 -2.57 11.25 19.06
N ALA A 243 -1.37 11.52 19.57
CA ALA A 243 -0.92 10.95 20.83
C ALA A 243 -1.94 11.31 21.92
N VAL A 244 -2.71 10.31 22.36
CA VAL A 244 -3.51 10.44 23.58
C VAL A 244 -2.48 10.62 24.68
N LYS A 245 -2.33 11.84 25.18
CA LYS A 245 -1.51 12.12 26.36
C LYS A 245 -2.11 11.25 27.47
N ARG A 246 -1.48 10.10 27.76
CA ARG A 246 -1.91 9.23 28.86
C ARG A 246 -1.84 10.08 30.11
N THR A 247 -2.99 10.44 30.65
CA THR A 247 -3.09 11.04 31.97
C THR A 247 -2.43 10.07 32.94
N PRO A 248 -1.43 10.47 33.73
CA PRO A 248 -0.89 9.59 34.77
C PRO A 248 -2.03 9.21 35.72
N GLU A 249 -2.09 7.91 36.03
CA GLU A 249 -3.00 7.30 37.02
C GLU A 249 -3.14 8.20 38.26
N PRO A 250 -4.37 8.53 38.72
CA PRO A 250 -4.59 9.36 39.90
C PRO A 250 -4.34 8.53 41.16
N GLY A 251 -3.06 8.43 41.55
CA GLY A 251 -2.59 7.85 42.79
C GLY A 251 -1.95 8.87 43.73
N THR A 252 -2.40 10.13 43.73
CA THR A 252 -2.01 11.11 44.75
C THR A 252 -3.17 12.05 45.01
N ALA A 253 -3.88 11.80 46.11
CA ALA A 253 -4.93 12.66 46.61
C ALA A 253 -4.31 13.95 47.18
N ALA A 254 -4.68 15.11 46.64
CA ALA A 254 -4.95 16.33 47.42
C ALA A 254 -5.51 17.43 46.52
N SER A 255 -6.62 17.99 47.02
CA SER A 255 -7.16 19.33 46.73
C SER A 255 -8.05 19.50 45.50
N ALA A 256 -9.32 19.73 45.84
CA ALA A 256 -10.43 20.06 44.98
C ALA A 256 -10.25 21.42 44.30
N GLU A 257 -10.32 21.41 42.97
CA GLU A 257 -10.89 22.48 42.15
C GLU A 257 -11.55 21.79 40.96
N ALA A 258 -12.85 22.07 40.76
CA ALA A 258 -13.64 21.45 39.71
C ALA A 258 -13.12 21.88 38.33
N PRO A 259 -12.77 20.96 37.41
CA PRO A 259 -12.53 21.32 36.03
C PRO A 259 -13.85 21.20 35.27
N ASP A 260 -14.35 22.37 34.87
CA ASP A 260 -15.40 22.54 33.87
C ASP A 260 -14.96 21.85 32.58
N THR A 261 -15.29 20.56 32.44
CA THR A 261 -14.81 19.68 31.37
C THR A 261 -15.80 19.69 30.22
N THR A 262 -16.03 20.86 29.64
CA THR A 262 -16.34 20.95 28.22
C THR A 262 -15.12 20.49 27.45
N THR A 263 -14.99 19.17 27.32
CA THR A 263 -14.03 18.55 26.41
C THR A 263 -14.54 18.89 25.02
N ALA A 264 -14.11 20.03 24.48
CA ALA A 264 -14.47 20.45 23.14
C ALA A 264 -14.10 19.31 22.19
N ILE A 265 -15.13 18.62 21.69
CA ILE A 265 -14.97 17.57 20.68
C ILE A 265 -14.29 18.26 19.51
N ALA A 266 -13.01 17.97 19.30
CA ALA A 266 -12.26 18.54 18.20
C ALA A 266 -13.04 18.25 16.90
N PRO A 267 -13.18 19.24 16.01
CA PRO A 267 -14.02 19.10 14.82
C PRO A 267 -13.54 17.90 14.00
N THR A 268 -14.48 17.01 13.65
CA THR A 268 -14.26 15.90 12.71
C THR A 268 -14.19 16.43 11.29
N GLY A 269 -13.48 15.72 10.41
CA GLY A 269 -13.41 16.03 9.00
C GLY A 269 -12.16 16.81 8.56
N PRO A 270 -12.25 17.63 7.49
CA PRO A 270 -11.09 18.25 6.84
C PRO A 270 -10.57 19.44 7.65
N SER A 271 -9.26 19.66 7.64
CA SER A 271 -8.64 20.86 8.24
C SER A 271 -9.18 22.15 7.61
N ALA A 272 -9.03 23.27 8.30
CA ALA A 272 -9.37 24.60 7.75
C ALA A 272 -8.60 24.93 6.46
N LEU A 273 -7.38 24.39 6.30
CA LEU A 273 -6.61 24.51 5.08
C LEU A 273 -7.28 23.74 3.94
N LEU A 274 -7.58 22.46 4.15
CA LEU A 274 -8.24 21.63 3.12
C LEU A 274 -9.62 22.19 2.77
N GLN A 275 -10.40 22.66 3.75
CA GLN A 275 -11.68 23.34 3.48
C GLN A 275 -11.48 24.60 2.60
N SER A 276 -10.41 25.35 2.82
CA SER A 276 -10.09 26.53 2.00
C SER A 276 -9.64 26.16 0.59
N ILE A 277 -8.91 25.05 0.41
CA ILE A 277 -8.54 24.51 -0.90
C ILE A 277 -9.78 23.99 -1.64
N LEU A 278 -10.63 23.22 -0.96
CA LEU A 278 -11.90 22.71 -1.48
C LEU A 278 -12.84 23.84 -1.91
N ALA A 279 -12.86 24.96 -1.18
CA ALA A 279 -13.60 26.16 -1.53
C ALA A 279 -12.93 27.02 -2.62
N GLY A 280 -11.69 26.73 -3.00
CA GLY A 280 -10.95 27.47 -4.03
C GLY A 280 -10.34 28.78 -3.54
N ARG A 281 -10.29 28.99 -2.23
CA ARG A 281 -9.69 30.17 -1.59
C ARG A 281 -8.18 30.05 -1.44
N LYS A 282 -7.63 28.83 -1.49
CA LYS A 282 -6.19 28.55 -1.43
C LYS A 282 -5.78 27.55 -2.53
N PRO A 283 -4.56 27.64 -3.06
CA PRO A 283 -4.04 26.65 -4.00
C PRO A 283 -3.73 25.32 -3.29
N ALA A 284 -3.80 24.22 -4.03
CA ALA A 284 -3.50 22.87 -3.52
C ALA A 284 -2.08 22.75 -2.96
N SER A 285 -1.12 23.41 -3.61
CA SER A 285 0.30 23.43 -3.23
C SER A 285 0.55 24.01 -1.83
N ALA A 286 -0.43 24.70 -1.23
CA ALA A 286 -0.36 25.10 0.16
C ALA A 286 -0.28 23.89 1.12
N ALA A 287 -0.88 22.74 0.77
CA ALA A 287 -0.81 21.51 1.54
C ALA A 287 0.60 20.89 1.54
N LEU A 288 1.45 21.20 0.55
CA LEU A 288 2.84 20.70 0.53
C LEU A 288 3.73 21.40 1.56
N ARG A 289 3.28 22.52 2.13
CA ARG A 289 4.03 23.31 3.12
C ARG A 289 3.65 22.98 4.56
N THR A 290 2.58 22.23 4.77
CA THR A 290 2.15 21.84 6.10
C THR A 290 2.88 20.57 6.53
N PRO A 291 3.22 20.43 7.83
CA PRO A 291 3.74 19.18 8.38
C PRO A 291 2.65 18.11 8.53
N ALA A 292 1.57 18.17 7.75
CA ALA A 292 0.41 17.31 7.89
C ALA A 292 0.71 15.91 7.33
N GLY A 293 1.25 15.06 8.19
CA GLY A 293 1.43 13.63 7.94
C GLY A 293 2.86 13.21 7.61
N PRO A 294 3.09 11.89 7.45
CA PRO A 294 4.41 11.35 7.17
C PRO A 294 4.93 11.89 5.85
N ALA A 295 6.23 12.22 5.84
CA ALA A 295 6.93 12.54 4.62
C ALA A 295 6.77 11.38 3.64
N VAL A 296 6.38 11.70 2.41
CA VAL A 296 6.37 10.73 1.34
C VAL A 296 7.82 10.35 1.05
N ALA A 297 8.08 9.04 1.01
CA ALA A 297 9.40 8.49 0.77
C ALA A 297 9.31 7.37 -0.26
N ALA A 298 10.44 7.13 -0.94
CA ALA A 298 10.65 5.88 -1.64
C ALA A 298 10.41 4.70 -0.67
N LEU A 299 9.85 3.60 -1.16
CA LEU A 299 9.32 2.52 -0.33
C LEU A 299 10.37 1.95 0.62
N GLY A 300 11.61 1.75 0.15
CA GLY A 300 12.73 1.26 0.93
C GLY A 300 13.21 2.24 2.00
N ALA A 301 12.98 3.54 1.82
CA ALA A 301 13.27 4.58 2.80
C ALA A 301 12.08 4.93 3.71
N SER A 302 10.92 4.29 3.49
CA SER A 302 9.72 4.56 4.30
C SER A 302 9.85 3.97 5.70
N GLY A 303 9.23 4.61 6.70
CA GLY A 303 9.16 4.06 8.07
C GLY A 303 8.41 2.72 8.19
N GLN A 304 7.78 2.27 7.10
CA GLN A 304 7.06 1.00 6.99
C GLN A 304 7.84 -0.06 6.19
N ALA A 305 9.02 0.27 5.64
CA ALA A 305 9.84 -0.58 4.78
C ALA A 305 10.11 -1.98 5.37
N GLU A 306 10.40 -2.02 6.66
CA GLU A 306 10.78 -3.24 7.38
C GLU A 306 9.58 -4.02 7.94
N ARG A 307 8.34 -3.53 7.74
CA ARG A 307 7.17 -4.21 8.29
C ARG A 307 6.81 -5.46 7.49
N PRO A 308 6.31 -6.51 8.16
CA PRO A 308 5.87 -7.72 7.47
C PRO A 308 4.69 -7.42 6.54
N LEU A 309 4.87 -7.71 5.26
CA LEU A 309 3.82 -7.56 4.26
C LEU A 309 2.83 -8.72 4.39
N ALA A 310 1.55 -8.38 4.56
CA ALA A 310 0.49 -9.38 4.55
C ALA A 310 -0.05 -9.63 3.16
N MET A 311 -0.52 -8.56 2.55
CA MET A 311 -1.15 -8.64 1.24
C MET A 311 -1.06 -7.31 0.54
N VAL A 312 -1.06 -7.40 -0.77
CA VAL A 312 -1.25 -6.28 -1.67
C VAL A 312 -2.58 -6.49 -2.39
N PHE A 313 -3.30 -5.42 -2.66
CA PHE A 313 -4.58 -5.50 -3.33
C PHE A 313 -4.94 -4.19 -4.02
N ASN A 314 -5.81 -4.28 -4.99
CA ASN A 314 -6.48 -3.16 -5.64
C ASN A 314 -7.91 -3.63 -6.02
N GLU A 315 -8.57 -2.91 -6.92
CA GLU A 315 -9.89 -3.28 -7.41
C GLU A 315 -9.91 -4.51 -8.32
N ASP A 316 -8.77 -4.90 -8.90
CA ASP A 316 -8.66 -6.04 -9.83
C ASP A 316 -8.43 -7.35 -9.08
N GLY A 317 -7.94 -7.27 -7.84
CA GLY A 317 -7.86 -8.40 -6.93
C GLY A 317 -6.80 -8.23 -5.86
N SER A 318 -6.25 -9.35 -5.40
CA SER A 318 -5.25 -9.40 -4.36
C SER A 318 -4.13 -10.39 -4.66
N ALA A 319 -2.97 -10.15 -4.06
CA ALA A 319 -1.85 -11.08 -3.99
C ALA A 319 -1.30 -11.12 -2.57
N SER A 320 -0.93 -12.30 -2.10
CA SER A 320 -0.28 -12.50 -0.81
C SER A 320 1.10 -13.10 -1.03
N PHE A 321 2.05 -12.67 -0.21
CA PHE A 321 3.42 -13.19 -0.17
C PHE A 321 3.63 -14.08 1.07
N GLU A 322 2.55 -14.52 1.70
CA GLU A 322 2.58 -15.35 2.90
C GLU A 322 3.01 -16.80 2.62
N ARG A 323 3.64 -17.41 3.62
CA ARG A 323 3.93 -18.85 3.67
C ARG A 323 3.41 -19.42 4.98
N ASP A 324 3.04 -20.70 4.97
CA ASP A 324 2.70 -21.42 6.20
C ASP A 324 3.95 -21.55 7.09
N ALA A 325 3.79 -21.26 8.39
CA ALA A 325 4.87 -21.47 9.35
C ALA A 325 5.17 -22.98 9.52
N PRO A 326 6.44 -23.39 9.70
CA PRO A 326 6.80 -24.76 10.03
C PRO A 326 6.00 -25.24 11.24
N GLY A 327 5.41 -26.44 11.14
CA GLY A 327 4.61 -27.02 12.23
C GLY A 327 3.15 -26.56 12.30
N SER A 328 2.69 -25.67 11.39
CA SER A 328 1.27 -25.30 11.27
C SER A 328 0.40 -26.40 10.65
N ALA A 329 0.90 -27.65 10.56
CA ALA A 329 0.19 -28.81 10.04
C ALA A 329 -1.20 -28.86 10.66
N ARG A 330 -2.18 -28.37 9.88
CA ARG A 330 -3.60 -28.47 10.18
C ARG A 330 -3.82 -29.95 10.41
N ARG A 331 -4.27 -30.36 11.60
CA ARG A 331 -4.85 -31.70 11.77
C ARG A 331 -6.01 -31.75 10.78
N VAL A 332 -5.74 -32.25 9.58
CA VAL A 332 -6.78 -32.65 8.65
C VAL A 332 -7.49 -33.75 9.40
N ALA A 333 -8.71 -33.47 9.86
CA ALA A 333 -9.56 -34.45 10.49
C ALA A 333 -9.83 -35.54 9.43
N THR A 334 -9.02 -36.60 9.45
CA THR A 334 -9.16 -37.77 8.61
C THR A 334 -10.33 -38.58 9.13
N ASN A 335 -11.55 -38.13 8.82
CA ASN A 335 -12.74 -38.96 8.92
C ASN A 335 -13.20 -39.33 7.51
N ARG A 336 -12.45 -40.22 6.85
CA ARG A 336 -12.97 -41.08 5.77
C ARG A 336 -11.98 -42.22 5.48
N ARG A 337 -12.41 -43.44 5.78
CA ARG A 337 -11.76 -44.68 5.35
C ARG A 337 -11.85 -44.79 3.83
N GLY A 338 -10.72 -45.10 3.20
CA GLY A 338 -10.67 -45.89 1.97
C GLY A 338 -10.99 -45.18 0.66
N VAL A 339 -10.16 -44.24 0.21
CA VAL A 339 -9.89 -44.00 -1.22
C VAL A 339 -8.43 -43.55 -1.36
N ARG A 340 -7.65 -44.22 -2.23
CA ARG A 340 -6.27 -43.82 -2.56
C ARG A 340 -6.26 -42.42 -3.18
N PRO A 341 -5.42 -41.48 -2.75
CA PRO A 341 -5.37 -40.17 -3.39
C PRO A 341 -4.65 -40.30 -4.74
N VAL A 342 -5.39 -39.98 -5.79
CA VAL A 342 -4.90 -39.65 -7.12
C VAL A 342 -4.08 -38.36 -7.01
N ALA A 343 -2.93 -38.33 -7.66
CA ALA A 343 -2.12 -37.14 -7.83
C ALA A 343 -2.96 -35.99 -8.41
N MET A 344 -2.98 -34.85 -7.74
CA MET A 344 -3.36 -33.57 -8.34
C MET A 344 -2.27 -32.53 -8.09
N VAL A 345 -1.89 -31.91 -9.19
CA VAL A 345 -0.68 -31.14 -9.46
C VAL A 345 -1.09 -29.79 -10.03
N SER A 346 -0.29 -28.75 -9.69
CA SER A 346 -0.05 -27.48 -10.42
C SER A 346 -1.05 -26.32 -10.31
N VAL A 347 -0.60 -25.05 -10.28
CA VAL A 347 0.21 -24.30 -11.29
C VAL A 347 1.41 -23.56 -10.63
N VAL A 348 2.71 -23.90 -10.86
CA VAL A 348 3.69 -23.61 -11.97
C VAL A 348 4.35 -22.20 -11.87
N ALA A 349 5.68 -21.98 -11.99
CA ALA A 349 6.83 -22.86 -12.26
C ALA A 349 8.16 -22.30 -11.69
N GLY A 350 8.98 -23.20 -11.15
CA GLY A 350 10.44 -23.10 -11.11
C GLY A 350 11.02 -24.40 -11.70
N ARG A 351 12.07 -24.28 -12.53
CA ARG A 351 12.47 -25.26 -13.57
C ARG A 351 13.18 -26.56 -13.10
N THR A 352 13.20 -26.93 -11.82
CA THR A 352 14.11 -28.03 -11.36
C THR A 352 13.57 -29.06 -10.37
N GLY A 353 12.26 -29.10 -10.07
CA GLY A 353 11.63 -30.32 -9.51
C GLY A 353 12.30 -30.95 -8.26
N GLN A 354 12.65 -30.16 -7.24
CA GLN A 354 13.11 -30.69 -5.94
C GLN A 354 12.22 -30.23 -4.78
N SER A 355 11.99 -31.14 -3.83
CA SER A 355 11.41 -30.91 -2.50
C SER A 355 12.50 -30.55 -1.48
N TRP A 356 12.25 -29.60 -0.57
CA TRP A 356 13.25 -29.09 0.36
C TRP A 356 12.86 -29.29 1.85
N ARG A 357 13.87 -29.59 2.67
CA ARG A 357 13.88 -29.44 4.14
C ARG A 357 14.88 -28.34 4.52
N VAL A 358 14.59 -27.65 5.62
CA VAL A 358 15.25 -26.42 6.10
C VAL A 358 16.25 -26.72 7.22
N ASP A 359 17.54 -26.46 6.99
CA ASP A 359 18.47 -25.54 7.69
C ASP A 359 19.76 -25.43 6.84
N VAL A 360 20.71 -24.49 6.96
CA VAL A 360 21.11 -23.39 7.87
C VAL A 360 21.45 -22.19 6.96
N SER A 361 20.75 -21.06 6.92
CA SER A 361 20.69 -20.03 7.96
C SER A 361 19.48 -19.08 7.84
N GLY A 362 18.42 -19.47 7.15
CA GLY A 362 17.11 -18.78 7.16
C GLY A 362 16.35 -18.92 8.49
N VAL A 363 17.03 -18.66 9.61
CA VAL A 363 16.54 -18.88 10.98
C VAL A 363 15.76 -17.67 11.48
N PHE A 364 14.52 -17.96 11.88
CA PHE A 364 13.64 -17.15 12.71
C PHE A 364 13.91 -17.38 14.19
N PRO A 365 14.05 -16.32 15.01
CA PRO A 365 13.65 -16.42 16.41
C PRO A 365 12.88 -15.18 16.87
N LYS A 366 11.63 -15.02 16.43
CA LYS A 366 10.60 -14.06 16.93
C LYS A 366 10.97 -12.55 17.03
N TRP A 367 12.24 -12.16 16.95
CA TRP A 367 12.75 -10.83 17.27
C TRP A 367 14.18 -10.67 16.70
N ARG A 368 14.40 -9.62 15.92
CA ARG A 368 15.40 -8.60 16.27
C ARG A 368 15.17 -7.31 15.49
N LEU A 369 14.92 -6.25 16.25
CA LEU A 369 15.43 -4.91 15.96
C LEU A 369 16.59 -4.70 16.94
N ALA A 370 17.80 -4.56 16.41
CA ALA A 370 18.85 -3.69 16.97
C ALA A 370 19.99 -3.58 15.95
N PRO A 371 20.20 -2.42 15.32
CA PRO A 371 21.48 -2.07 14.73
C PRO A 371 22.30 -1.32 15.78
N GLU A 372 23.23 -1.99 16.47
CA GLU A 372 24.35 -1.30 17.11
C GLU A 372 25.62 -2.16 16.96
N ASN A 373 26.60 -1.58 16.27
CA ASN A 373 28.01 -1.96 16.24
C ASN A 373 28.34 -3.42 15.96
N SER A 374 28.67 -3.69 14.69
CA SER A 374 29.55 -4.77 14.28
C SER A 374 30.87 -4.72 15.06
N ALA A 375 31.04 -5.65 15.99
CA ALA A 375 32.34 -6.24 16.28
C ALA A 375 32.13 -7.74 16.50
N ALA A 376 32.60 -8.53 15.56
CA ALA A 376 32.86 -9.95 15.70
C ALA A 376 34.35 -10.18 15.45
N PRO A 377 34.87 -11.40 15.61
CA PRO A 377 35.07 -12.13 16.86
C PRO A 377 36.57 -12.42 17.06
N SER A 378 37.02 -12.82 18.26
CA SER A 378 38.30 -13.54 18.37
C SER A 378 38.10 -14.89 19.05
N LEU A 379 38.32 -15.93 18.25
CA LEU A 379 38.64 -17.27 18.69
C LEU A 379 39.77 -17.77 17.79
N ALA A 380 40.94 -18.01 18.39
CA ALA A 380 41.97 -18.93 17.90
C ALA A 380 42.94 -19.24 19.07
N GLU A 381 42.51 -20.16 19.94
CA GLU A 381 43.09 -21.48 20.30
C GLU A 381 44.64 -21.75 20.33
N PRO A 382 45.13 -22.93 20.79
CA PRO A 382 45.88 -23.12 22.06
C PRO A 382 47.31 -23.71 21.88
N ALA A 383 48.11 -23.85 22.95
CA ALA A 383 49.15 -24.89 23.10
C ALA A 383 49.94 -24.85 24.43
N HIS A 384 49.94 -26.00 25.12
CA HIS A 384 51.04 -26.68 25.81
C HIS A 384 51.90 -26.01 26.91
N GLY A 385 51.92 -26.66 28.09
CA GLY A 385 53.16 -27.18 28.68
C GLY A 385 53.45 -26.87 30.15
N LEU A 386 53.42 -27.93 31.00
CA LEU A 386 54.34 -28.28 32.13
C LEU A 386 54.56 -27.21 33.25
N LEU A 387 54.59 -27.45 34.56
CA LEU A 387 54.54 -28.58 35.52
C LEU A 387 54.40 -27.93 36.95
N PRO A 388 54.23 -28.71 38.04
CA PRO A 388 53.71 -28.28 39.35
C PRO A 388 54.80 -27.93 40.38
N ILE A 389 54.42 -27.45 41.58
CA ILE A 389 55.01 -27.78 42.91
C ILE A 389 54.31 -27.00 44.07
N GLU A 390 53.97 -27.76 45.12
CA GLU A 390 53.88 -27.49 46.59
C GLU A 390 53.21 -26.20 47.14
N ALA A 391 52.15 -26.28 47.97
CA ALA A 391 52.05 -26.72 49.38
C ALA A 391 52.53 -25.66 50.41
N LEU A 392 51.60 -25.23 51.27
CA LEU A 392 51.69 -24.85 52.72
C LEU A 392 50.39 -24.06 53.07
N ARG A 393 49.50 -24.57 53.95
CA ARG A 393 49.40 -24.26 55.40
C ARG A 393 49.48 -22.74 55.67
N SER A 394 48.62 -22.04 56.43
CA SER A 394 47.99 -22.34 57.72
C SER A 394 47.15 -21.11 58.13
N THR A 395 46.04 -21.35 58.83
CA THR A 395 45.44 -20.63 59.99
C THR A 395 45.58 -19.11 60.20
N ASP A 396 44.43 -18.52 60.55
CA ASP A 396 44.18 -17.53 61.60
C ASP A 396 44.85 -16.14 61.52
N SER A 397 44.02 -15.12 61.28
CA SER A 397 43.70 -14.03 62.24
C SER A 397 42.49 -13.24 61.75
#